data_AF-A0A257RUX6-F1
#
_entry.id   AF-A0A257RUX6-F1
#
_cell.length_a   1.000
_cell.length_b   1.000
_cell.length_c   1.000
_cell.angle_alpha   90.00
_cell.angle_beta   90.00
_cell.angle_gamma   90.00
#
_symmetry.space_group_name_H-M   'P 1'
#
loop_
_entity.id
_entity.type
_entity.pdbx_description
1 polymer ?
#
loop_
_entity_poly.entity_id
_entity_poly.type
_entity_poly.pdbx_seq_one_letter_code
_entity_poly.pdbx_strand_id
1 'polypeptide(L)' 'MPTFGLIDGNSFYCSAEQAFAPELRFRPLVVLSNNDGCAIARTPEAKALGIKMGEPWHL' A
#
# COMPACT_ATOMS: atom_id res chain seq x y z
N MET A 1 -0.07 -22.15 29.01
CA MET A 1 0.63 -21.12 28.21
C MET A 1 -0.39 -20.49 27.27
N PRO A 2 -0.48 -19.15 27.17
CA PRO A 2 -1.40 -18.53 26.22
C PRO A 2 -0.95 -18.79 24.78
N THR A 3 -1.92 -18.96 23.88
CA THR A 3 -1.67 -19.03 22.42
C THR A 3 -1.94 -17.66 21.82
N PHE A 4 -1.00 -17.17 21.00
CA PHE A 4 -1.14 -15.89 20.29
C PHE A 4 -1.27 -16.14 18.78
N GLY A 5 -2.04 -15.30 18.10
CA GLY A 5 -2.15 -15.27 16.64
C GLY A 5 -1.76 -13.90 16.10
N LEU A 6 -0.98 -13.88 15.02
CA LEU A 6 -0.64 -12.66 14.28
C LEU A 6 -1.49 -12.59 13.01
N ILE A 7 -2.13 -11.44 12.79
CA ILE A 7 -2.85 -11.14 11.56
C ILE A 7 -2.23 -9.87 10.99
N ASP A 8 -1.73 -9.96 9.76
CA ASP A 8 -1.11 -8.84 9.03
C ASP A 8 -1.68 -8.77 7.62
N GLY A 9 -2.04 -7.56 7.19
CA GLY A 9 -2.65 -7.31 5.89
C GLY A 9 -1.60 -6.92 4.85
N ASN A 10 -1.50 -7.70 3.78
CA ASN A 10 -0.62 -7.38 2.66
C ASN A 10 -1.01 -6.04 2.02
N SER A 11 -0.08 -5.07 2.06
CA SER A 11 -0.27 -3.73 1.47
C SER A 11 -1.64 -3.13 1.83
N PHE A 12 -2.02 -3.19 3.11
CA PHE A 12 -3.42 -3.08 3.55
C PHE A 12 -4.22 -1.93 2.92
N TYR A 13 -3.70 -0.70 2.92
CA TYR A 13 -4.41 0.43 2.31
C TYR A 13 -4.64 0.25 0.80
N CYS A 14 -3.65 -0.27 0.06
CA CYS A 14 -3.84 -0.61 -1.36
C CYS A 14 -4.92 -1.70 -1.54
N SER A 15 -4.92 -2.72 -0.68
CA SER A 15 -5.90 -3.80 -0.72
C SER A 15 -7.32 -3.32 -0.39
N ALA A 16 -7.45 -2.36 0.54
CA ALA A 16 -8.72 -1.71 0.85
C ALA A 16 -9.25 -0.95 -0.37
N GLU A 17 -8.43 -0.11 -1.01
CA GLU A 17 -8.81 0.59 -2.24
C GLU A 17 -9.24 -0.39 -3.35
N GLN A 18 -8.48 -1.46 -3.56
CA GLN A 18 -8.80 -2.51 -4.55
C GLN A 18 -10.06 -3.34 -4.23
N ALA A 19 -10.50 -3.35 -2.97
CA ALA A 19 -11.76 -3.98 -2.58
C ALA A 19 -12.96 -3.14 -3.06
N PHE A 20 -12.84 -1.81 -2.99
CA PHE A 20 -13.90 -0.87 -3.39
C PHE A 20 -13.81 -0.42 -4.86
N ALA A 21 -12.61 -0.45 -5.47
CA ALA A 21 -12.33 -0.10 -6.85
C ALA A 21 -11.61 -1.26 -7.56
N PRO A 22 -12.34 -2.28 -8.05
CA PRO A 22 -11.76 -3.50 -8.62
C PRO A 22 -10.81 -3.28 -9.80
N GLU A 23 -11.00 -2.20 -10.57
CA GLU A 23 -10.14 -1.80 -11.68
C GLU A 23 -8.70 -1.47 -11.24
N LEU A 24 -8.48 -1.13 -9.97
CA LEU A 24 -7.15 -0.89 -9.41
C LEU A 24 -6.34 -2.18 -9.17
N ARG A 25 -6.96 -3.37 -9.27
CA ARG A 25 -6.28 -4.66 -9.04
C ARG A 25 -5.21 -4.98 -10.09
N PHE A 26 -5.31 -4.38 -11.27
CA PHE A 26 -4.43 -4.65 -12.41
C PHE A 26 -3.47 -3.49 -12.67
N ARG A 27 -3.25 -2.62 -11.68
CA ARG A 27 -2.42 -1.42 -11.79
C ARG A 27 -1.44 -1.33 -10.62
N PRO A 28 -0.19 -0.89 -10.85
CA PRO A 28 0.68 -0.49 -9.75
C PRO A 28 0.00 0.62 -8.94
N LEU A 29 -0.22 0.35 -7.66
CA LEU A 29 -0.92 1.25 -6.74
C LEU A 29 -0.04 1.61 -5.55
N VAL A 30 -0.08 2.90 -5.20
CA VAL A 30 0.42 3.46 -3.95
C VAL A 30 -0.70 4.24 -3.27
N VAL A 31 -0.69 4.25 -1.94
CA VAL A 31 -1.53 5.15 -1.13
C VAL A 31 -0.61 6.15 -0.44
N LEU A 32 -0.96 7.43 -0.53
CA LEU A 32 -0.20 8.53 0.08
C LEU A 32 -0.65 8.80 1.52
N SER A 33 0.24 9.39 2.31
CA SER A 33 -0.10 9.94 3.61
C SER A 33 -1.07 11.12 3.49
N ASN A 34 -1.59 11.60 4.63
CA ASN A 34 -2.29 12.87 4.69
C ASN A 34 -1.52 13.99 3.97
N ASN A 35 -2.25 14.87 3.29
CA ASN A 35 -1.74 15.95 2.45
C ASN A 35 -0.80 15.50 1.31
N ASP A 36 -0.97 14.28 0.80
CA ASP A 36 -0.19 13.74 -0.33
C ASP A 36 1.34 13.82 -0.12
N GLY A 37 1.77 13.63 1.12
CA GLY A 37 3.17 13.77 1.53
C GLY A 37 4.07 12.71 0.92
N CYS A 38 3.81 11.44 1.24
CA CYS A 38 4.66 10.33 0.80
C CYS A 38 3.92 8.99 0.69
N ALA A 39 4.51 8.03 -0.02
CA ALA A 39 3.94 6.70 -0.19
C ALA A 39 3.99 5.87 1.11
N ILE A 40 2.81 5.57 1.70
CA ILE A 40 2.67 4.82 2.96
C ILE A 40 2.20 3.37 2.77
N ALA A 41 1.61 3.04 1.62
CA ALA A 41 1.33 1.66 1.21
C ALA A 41 1.60 1.51 -0.28
N ARG A 42 2.10 0.34 -0.68
CA ARG A 42 2.60 0.08 -2.04
C ARG A 42 2.36 -1.37 -2.38
N THR A 43 1.69 -1.61 -3.50
CA THR A 43 1.52 -2.94 -4.10
C THR A 43 2.87 -3.56 -4.53
N PRO A 44 2.97 -4.89 -4.69
CA PRO A 44 4.18 -5.54 -5.20
C PRO A 44 4.68 -4.94 -6.52
N GLU A 45 3.77 -4.60 -7.42
CA GLU A 45 4.06 -3.98 -8.72
C GLU A 45 4.65 -2.58 -8.54
N ALA A 46 4.09 -1.77 -7.62
CA ALA A 46 4.64 -0.46 -7.29
C ALA A 46 6.03 -0.56 -6.64
N LYS A 47 6.28 -1.59 -5.82
CA LYS A 47 7.62 -1.87 -5.26
C LYS A 47 8.61 -2.25 -6.36
N ALA A 48 8.18 -3.05 -7.34
CA ALA A 48 9.02 -3.46 -8.47
C ALA A 48 9.42 -2.28 -9.37
N LEU A 49 8.62 -1.20 -9.40
CA LEU A 49 8.96 0.07 -10.05
C LEU A 49 9.98 0.92 -9.27
N GLY A 50 10.41 0.48 -8.09
CA GLY A 50 11.44 1.14 -7.29
C GLY A 50 10.91 2.15 -6.27
N ILE A 51 9.60 2.37 -6.18
CA ILE A 51 9.00 3.31 -5.22
C ILE A 51 9.25 2.81 -3.80
N LYS A 52 9.88 3.63 -2.96
CA LYS A 52 10.32 3.32 -1.59
C LYS A 52 9.28 3.69 -0.52
N MET A 53 9.50 3.21 0.72
CA MET A 53 8.61 3.56 1.83
C MET A 53 8.88 4.99 2.22
N GLY A 54 7.84 5.80 2.38
CA GLY A 54 8.02 7.20 2.67
C GLY A 54 8.67 7.98 1.52
N GLU A 55 8.66 7.44 0.30
CA GLU A 55 9.09 8.21 -0.87
C GLU A 55 8.14 9.40 -1.09
N PRO A 56 8.65 10.64 -1.13
CA PRO A 56 7.84 11.83 -1.34
C PRO A 56 7.15 11.83 -2.71
N TRP A 57 5.91 12.34 -2.77
CA TRP A 57 5.20 12.49 -4.05
C TRP A 57 5.62 13.72 -4.84
N HIS A 58 5.95 14.83 -4.16
CA HIS A 58 6.08 16.17 -4.76
C HIS A 58 7.43 16.86 -4.48
N LEU A 59 8.53 16.11 -4.35
CA LEU A 59 9.89 16.67 -4.21
C LEU A 59 10.74 16.44 -5.46
#